data_AF-A0A1F6H349-F1
#
_entry.id   AF-A0A1F6H349-F1
#
_cell.length_a   1.000
_cell.length_b   1.000
_cell.length_c   1.000
_cell.angle_alpha   90.00
_cell.angle_beta   90.00
_cell.angle_gamma   90.00
#
_symmetry.space_group_name_H-M   'P 1'
#
loop_
_entity.id
_entity.type
_entity.pdbx_description
1 polymer ?
#
loop_
_entity_poly.entity_id
_entity_poly.type
_entity_poly.pdbx_seq_one_letter_code
_entity_poly.pdbx_strand_id
1 'polypeptide(L)'
;MGQSLESVRNICELMVIESIKKLIPLYPSFDHCTMCIEDVYALSLSRLPATYAHAGSIILNKEVSQSDVEDVVRYAILQVADRPKHNS
;
A
#
# COMPACT_ATOMS: atom_id res chain seq x y z
N MET A 1 14.81 -21.62 -13.23
CA MET A 1 15.40 -20.84 -12.13
C MET A 1 14.27 -20.00 -11.53
N GLY A 2 13.73 -20.40 -10.38
CA GLY A 2 12.66 -19.65 -9.73
C GLY A 2 13.28 -18.45 -9.04
N GLN A 3 13.02 -17.24 -9.55
CA GLN A 3 13.36 -16.04 -8.79
C GLN A 3 12.43 -15.97 -7.58
N SER A 4 13.03 -15.86 -6.38
CA SER A 4 12.32 -15.77 -5.11
C SER A 4 11.44 -14.52 -5.07
N LEU A 5 10.17 -14.69 -5.41
CA LEU A 5 9.10 -13.67 -5.40
C LEU A 5 8.89 -13.04 -4.00
N GLU A 6 9.34 -13.75 -2.98
CA GLU A 6 9.39 -13.37 -1.56
C GLU A 6 10.22 -12.10 -1.29
N SER A 7 11.31 -11.86 -2.03
CA SER A 7 12.14 -10.66 -1.83
C SER A 7 11.42 -9.38 -2.28
N VAL A 8 10.70 -9.43 -3.40
CA VAL A 8 9.95 -8.29 -3.96
C VAL A 8 8.74 -7.95 -3.09
N ARG A 9 8.04 -8.98 -2.58
CA ARG A 9 6.92 -8.81 -1.64
C ARG A 9 7.38 -8.03 -0.40
N ASN A 10 8.49 -8.46 0.20
CA ASN A 10 9.04 -7.83 1.40
C ASN A 10 9.36 -6.34 1.18
N ILE A 11 9.92 -5.97 0.02
CA ILE A 11 10.24 -4.57 -0.28
C ILE A 11 8.97 -3.72 -0.39
N CYS A 12 7.92 -4.21 -1.07
CA CYS A 12 6.66 -3.47 -1.18
C CYS A 12 5.97 -3.29 0.17
N GLU A 13 5.93 -4.34 0.99
CA GLU A 13 5.36 -4.27 2.34
C GLU A 13 6.11 -3.23 3.19
N LEU A 14 7.44 -3.22 3.13
CA LEU A 14 8.26 -2.21 3.82
C LEU A 14 7.96 -0.78 3.32
N MET A 15 7.92 -0.57 2.00
CA MET A 15 7.60 0.75 1.43
C MET A 15 6.22 1.26 1.85
N VAL A 16 5.22 0.37 1.91
CA VAL A 16 3.87 0.71 2.37
C VAL A 16 3.89 1.09 3.85
N ILE A 17 4.56 0.31 4.71
CA ILE A 17 4.66 0.60 6.14
C ILE A 17 5.34 1.96 6.38
N GLU A 18 6.44 2.25 5.69
CA GLU A 18 7.14 3.53 5.79
C GLU A 18 6.26 4.70 5.32
N SER A 19 5.56 4.53 4.21
CA SER A 19 4.65 5.53 3.66
C SER A 19 3.47 5.80 4.60
N ILE A 20 2.88 4.76 5.20
CA ILE A 20 1.81 4.88 6.18
C ILE A 20 2.29 5.70 7.38
N LYS A 21 3.46 5.37 7.95
CA LYS A 21 4.05 6.10 9.09
C LYS A 21 4.31 7.58 8.77
N LYS A 22 4.73 7.88 7.54
CA LYS A 22 5.02 9.23 7.08
C LYS A 22 3.74 10.04 6.80
N LEU A 23 2.72 9.41 6.23
CA LEU A 23 1.54 10.10 5.70
C LEU A 23 0.41 10.23 6.71
N ILE A 24 0.12 9.20 7.52
CA ILE A 24 -0.93 9.25 8.56
C ILE A 24 -0.90 10.52 9.42
N PRO A 25 0.25 10.99 9.97
CA PRO A 25 0.26 12.19 10.81
C PRO A 25 -0.10 13.49 10.04
N LEU A 26 -0.12 13.46 8.71
CA LEU A 26 -0.55 14.60 7.88
C LEU A 26 -2.07 14.68 7.73
N TYR A 27 -2.82 13.66 8.16
CA TYR A 27 -4.27 13.58 8.04
C TYR A 27 -4.92 13.59 9.43
N PRO A 28 -5.14 14.78 10.05
CA PRO A 28 -5.71 14.88 11.40
C PRO A 28 -7.17 14.38 11.50
N SER A 29 -7.85 14.21 10.36
CA SER A 29 -9.20 13.64 10.28
C SER A 29 -9.21 12.11 10.26
N PHE A 30 -8.06 11.45 10.22
CA PHE A 30 -7.96 10.00 10.29
C PHE A 30 -8.04 9.55 11.75
N ASP A 31 -8.86 8.55 12.05
CA ASP A 31 -9.15 8.15 13.44
C ASP A 31 -7.95 7.51 14.18
N HIS A 32 -6.84 7.27 13.48
CA HIS A 32 -5.61 6.60 13.99
C HIS A 32 -5.87 5.23 14.66
N CYS A 33 -7.08 4.68 14.51
CA CYS A 33 -7.48 3.44 15.12
C CYS A 33 -6.71 2.26 14.50
N THR A 34 -6.43 1.21 15.27
CA THR A 34 -5.67 0.05 14.77
C THR A 34 -6.34 -0.58 13.54
N MET A 35 -7.66 -0.76 13.58
CA MET A 35 -8.42 -1.29 12.43
C MET A 35 -8.32 -0.40 11.19
N CYS A 36 -8.29 0.92 11.38
CA CYS A 36 -8.16 1.91 10.31
C CYS A 36 -6.79 1.78 9.64
N ILE A 37 -5.74 1.67 10.44
CA ILE A 37 -4.36 1.49 9.96
C ILE A 37 -4.24 0.16 9.20
N GLU A 38 -4.86 -0.90 9.71
CA GLU A 38 -4.90 -2.20 9.05
C GLU A 38 -5.69 -2.18 7.74
N ASP A 39 -6.84 -1.49 7.67
CA ASP A 39 -7.59 -1.30 6.42
C ASP A 39 -6.78 -0.48 5.41
N VAL A 40 -6.07 0.58 5.84
CA VAL A 40 -5.17 1.36 4.96
C VAL A 40 -4.06 0.47 4.41
N TYR A 41 -3.45 -0.36 5.25
CA TYR A 41 -2.41 -1.31 4.85
C TYR A 41 -2.92 -2.31 3.80
N ALA A 42 -4.03 -2.99 4.10
CA ALA A 42 -4.64 -3.97 3.21
C ALA A 42 -5.10 -3.36 1.88
N LEU A 43 -5.74 -2.19 1.94
CA LEU A 43 -6.20 -1.46 0.75
C LEU A 43 -5.01 -1.01 -0.11
N SER A 44 -3.92 -0.54 0.50
CA SER A 44 -2.71 -0.14 -0.22
C SER A 44 -2.09 -1.32 -0.96
N LEU A 45 -1.88 -2.45 -0.27
CA LEU A 45 -1.33 -3.66 -0.89
C LEU A 45 -2.23 -4.23 -1.99
N SER A 46 -3.55 -4.15 -1.83
CA SER A 46 -4.50 -4.61 -2.86
C SER A 46 -4.48 -3.77 -4.14
N ARG A 47 -4.04 -2.51 -4.04
CA ARG A 47 -4.06 -1.52 -5.12
C ARG A 47 -2.73 -1.34 -5.81
N LEU A 48 -1.63 -1.66 -5.14
CA LEU A 48 -0.35 -1.74 -5.83
C LEU A 48 -0.49 -2.74 -6.98
N PRO A 49 -0.03 -2.38 -8.19
CA PRO A 49 -0.18 -3.24 -9.35
C PRO A 49 0.36 -4.62 -8.97
N ALA A 50 -0.42 -5.64 -9.32
CA ALA A 50 -0.01 -7.01 -9.23
C ALA A 50 1.12 -7.28 -10.23
N THR A 51 2.28 -6.62 -10.10
CA THR A 51 3.56 -7.06 -10.69
C THR A 51 3.88 -8.50 -10.26
N TYR A 52 3.12 -8.99 -9.28
CA TYR A 52 2.88 -10.36 -8.85
C TYR A 52 2.64 -11.46 -9.90
N ALA A 53 2.26 -11.21 -11.15
CA ALA A 53 1.74 -12.33 -12.00
C ALA A 53 2.40 -12.58 -13.36
N HIS A 54 3.32 -11.73 -13.85
CA HIS A 54 3.82 -11.91 -15.22
C HIS A 54 5.34 -12.03 -15.32
N ALA A 55 5.84 -13.17 -14.87
CA ALA A 55 7.10 -13.76 -15.38
C ALA A 55 6.99 -14.24 -16.85
N GLY A 56 6.00 -13.76 -17.63
CA GLY A 56 5.71 -14.24 -18.98
C GLY A 56 5.11 -13.22 -19.94
N SER A 57 4.97 -11.94 -19.55
CA SER A 57 4.51 -10.90 -20.47
C SER A 57 5.57 -9.81 -20.57
N ILE A 58 6.02 -9.54 -21.79
CA ILE A 58 7.13 -8.67 -22.21
C ILE A 58 6.83 -7.16 -21.94
N ILE A 59 5.94 -6.85 -21.00
CA ILE A 59 5.39 -5.52 -20.79
C ILE A 59 5.70 -5.06 -19.36
N LEU A 60 6.75 -4.23 -19.30
CA LEU A 60 7.08 -3.26 -18.25
C LEU A 60 7.51 -3.80 -16.87
N ASN A 61 8.84 -3.96 -16.72
CA ASN A 61 9.55 -3.62 -15.49
C ASN A 61 9.36 -2.13 -15.15
N LYS A 62 8.15 -1.69 -14.77
CA LYS A 62 8.04 -0.45 -14.03
C LYS A 62 8.31 -0.80 -12.58
N GLU A 63 9.55 -0.61 -12.15
CA GLU A 63 9.91 -0.68 -10.74
C GLU A 63 8.90 0.16 -9.96
N VAL A 64 8.24 -0.45 -8.98
CA VAL A 64 7.30 0.27 -8.12
C VAL A 64 8.10 1.32 -7.39
N SER A 65 7.91 2.59 -7.76
CA SER A 65 8.64 3.69 -7.15
C SER A 65 7.99 4.05 -5.83
N GLN A 66 8.79 4.59 -4.89
CA GLN A 66 8.29 5.07 -3.62
C GLN A 66 7.15 6.08 -3.80
N SER A 67 7.21 6.92 -4.84
CA SER A 67 6.16 7.88 -5.18
C SER A 67 4.83 7.21 -5.55
N ASP A 68 4.86 6.08 -6.28
CA ASP A 68 3.65 5.31 -6.62
C ASP A 68 3.03 4.70 -5.35
N VAL A 69 3.88 4.21 -4.43
CA VAL A 69 3.43 3.67 -3.13
C VAL A 69 2.80 4.77 -2.28
N GLU A 70 3.44 5.94 -2.19
CA GLU A 70 2.90 7.08 -1.44
C GLU A 70 1.54 7.53 -1.98
N ASP A 71 1.35 7.57 -3.30
CA ASP A 71 0.06 7.93 -3.91
C ASP A 71 -1.04 6.93 -3.55
N VAL A 72 -0.74 5.63 -3.65
CA VAL A 72 -1.66 4.57 -3.28
C VAL A 72 -2.02 4.62 -1.79
N VAL A 73 -1.03 4.88 -0.92
CA VAL A 73 -1.26 5.01 0.53
C VAL A 73 -2.09 6.25 0.84
N ARG A 74 -1.84 7.41 0.20
CA ARG A 74 -2.69 8.59 0.35
C ARG A 74 -4.13 8.30 -0.02
N TYR A 75 -4.33 7.65 -1.15
CA TYR A 75 -5.67 7.24 -1.59
C TYR A 75 -6.33 6.33 -0.54
N ALA A 76 -5.61 5.35 -0.01
CA ALA A 76 -6.13 4.44 1.00
C ALA A 76 -6.52 5.16 2.30
N ILE A 77 -5.68 6.08 2.78
CA ILE A 77 -5.98 6.91 3.95
C ILE A 77 -7.26 7.71 3.73
N LEU A 78 -7.41 8.36 2.57
CA LEU A 78 -8.61 9.15 2.25
C LEU A 78 -9.88 8.28 2.18
N GLN A 79 -9.80 7.08 1.61
CA GLN A 79 -10.94 6.17 1.56
C GLN A 79 -11.36 5.67 2.94
N VAL A 80 -10.40 5.30 3.78
CA VAL A 80 -10.69 4.81 5.13
C VAL A 80 -11.16 5.94 6.03
N ALA A 81 -10.68 7.17 5.83
CA ALA A 81 -11.16 8.36 6.53
C ALA A 81 -12.58 8.77 6.10
N ASP A 82 -12.93 8.62 4.82
CA ASP A 82 -14.28 8.92 4.30
C ASP A 82 -15.31 7.88 4.75
N ARG A 83 -14.90 6.61 4.82
CA ARG A 83 -15.75 5.48 5.21
C ARG A 83 -15.07 4.61 6.26
N PRO A 84 -14.92 5.10 7.50
CA PRO A 84 -14.36 4.31 8.58
C PRO A 84 -15.22 3.06 8.82
N LYS A 85 -14.61 1.88 8.73
CA LYS A 85 -15.27 0.61 9.07
C LYS A 85 -15.32 0.33 10.57
N HIS A 86 -14.53 1.06 11.36
CA HIS A 86 -14.73 1.10 12.80
C HIS A 86 -15.99 1.96 13.05
N ASN A 87 -17.14 1.30 13.05
CA ASN A 87 -18.41 1.95 13.36
C ASN A 87 -18.31 2.64 14.73
N SER A 88 -18.85 3.87 14.83
CA SER A 88 -19.15 4.57 16.10
C SER A 88 -19.90 3.71 17.10
#